data_AF-A0A526VEG1-F1
#
_entry.id   AF-A0A526VEG1-F1
#
_cell.length_a   1.000
_cell.length_b   1.000
_cell.length_c   1.000
_cell.angle_alpha   90.00
_cell.angle_beta   90.00
_cell.angle_gamma   90.00
#
_symmetry.space_group_name_H-M   'P 1'
#
loop_
_entity.id
_entity.type
_entity.pdbx_description
1 polymer ?
#
loop_
_entity_poly.entity_id
_entity_poly.type
_entity_poly.pdbx_seq_one_letter_code
_entity_poly.pdbx_strand_id
1 'polypeptide(L)'
;MNPVARLLSLGRNFGFAVVLLVVLLAVNLILSPGRFQPGSWGALVGLAAPLIGAAIASTPVILAGRGGIDISVGPLMGFINALAIQVLFLGAGISSPLVLVPAALLVGALVGAANGFLATIVRIQPIVATLGTYLIPNIGPTYTLIAIAAVALGGVSLAGGRGGVAGAAIGAIDIFLLQSVLTTFNVSTFVLQIAYGAILVLAVMLTALQERLATRGR
;
A
#
# COMPACT_ATOMS: atom_id res chain seq x y z
N MET A 1 30.75 0.43 -7.25
CA MET A 1 30.21 -0.47 -6.20
C MET A 1 29.95 -1.83 -6.84
N ASN A 2 30.50 -2.93 -6.30
CA ASN A 2 30.30 -4.27 -6.86
C ASN A 2 28.81 -4.69 -6.79
N PRO A 3 28.29 -5.42 -7.80
CA PRO A 3 26.89 -5.87 -7.83
C PRO A 3 26.51 -6.73 -6.62
N VAL A 4 27.45 -7.51 -6.10
CA VAL A 4 27.28 -8.34 -4.89
C VAL A 4 27.15 -7.48 -3.62
N ALA A 5 27.92 -6.40 -3.49
CA ALA A 5 27.81 -5.47 -2.36
C ALA A 5 26.50 -4.68 -2.40
N ARG A 6 25.98 -4.40 -3.61
CA ARG A 6 24.64 -3.81 -3.80
C ARG A 6 23.55 -4.79 -3.35
N LEU A 7 23.65 -6.06 -3.72
CA LEU A 7 22.72 -7.13 -3.31
C LEU A 7 22.71 -7.36 -1.78
N LEU A 8 23.89 -7.36 -1.15
CA LEU A 8 24.02 -7.52 0.31
C LEU A 8 23.56 -6.27 1.08
N SER A 9 23.74 -5.07 0.52
CA SER A 9 23.19 -3.83 1.11
C SER A 9 21.67 -3.75 1.00
N LEU A 10 21.08 -4.34 -0.05
CA LEU A 10 19.64 -4.56 -0.16
C LEU A 10 19.18 -5.52 0.94
N GLY A 11 19.84 -6.67 1.12
CA GLY A 11 19.52 -7.66 2.17
C GLY A 11 19.50 -7.07 3.58
N ARG A 12 20.30 -6.03 3.87
CA ARG A 12 20.31 -5.35 5.18
C ARG A 12 19.08 -4.46 5.44
N ASN A 13 18.39 -3.99 4.39
CA ASN A 13 17.16 -3.19 4.51
C ASN A 13 15.88 -4.02 4.32
N PHE A 14 15.93 -5.08 3.51
CA PHE A 14 14.80 -6.02 3.31
C PHE A 14 14.75 -7.14 4.34
N GLY A 15 15.85 -7.38 5.07
CA GLY A 15 16.00 -8.55 5.95
C GLY A 15 14.91 -8.65 7.02
N PHE A 16 14.50 -7.53 7.62
CA PHE A 16 13.43 -7.54 8.62
C PHE A 16 12.09 -7.97 8.02
N ALA A 17 11.66 -7.37 6.90
CA ALA A 17 10.38 -7.69 6.25
C ALA A 17 10.35 -9.15 5.77
N VAL A 18 11.46 -9.66 5.22
CA VAL A 18 11.53 -11.06 4.79
C VAL A 18 11.50 -12.03 5.97
N VAL A 19 12.20 -11.73 7.07
CA VAL A 19 12.13 -12.55 8.29
C VAL A 19 10.72 -12.53 8.86
N LEU A 20 10.09 -11.36 8.91
CA LEU A 20 8.72 -11.20 9.35
C LEU A 20 7.75 -12.01 8.49
N LEU A 21 7.91 -11.97 7.16
CA LEU A 21 7.14 -12.76 6.21
C LEU A 21 7.21 -14.24 6.51
N VAL A 22 8.42 -14.78 6.69
CA VAL A 22 8.62 -16.20 6.98
C VAL A 22 7.94 -16.59 8.29
N VAL A 23 8.10 -15.76 9.34
CA VAL A 23 7.49 -15.99 10.65
C VAL A 23 5.95 -15.94 10.56
N LEU A 24 5.39 -14.88 9.96
CA LEU A 24 3.95 -14.72 9.83
C LEU A 24 3.33 -15.80 8.93
N LEU A 25 4.03 -16.21 7.88
CA LEU A 25 3.59 -17.30 7.02
C LEU A 25 3.56 -18.62 7.79
N ALA A 26 4.62 -18.95 8.55
CA ALA A 26 4.66 -20.15 9.37
C ALA A 26 3.53 -20.16 10.42
N VAL A 27 3.31 -19.04 11.11
CA VAL A 27 2.21 -18.89 12.08
C VAL A 27 0.85 -19.09 11.41
N ASN A 28 0.62 -18.48 10.24
CA ASN A 28 -0.63 -18.63 9.51
C ASN A 28 -0.87 -20.07 9.01
N LEU A 29 0.19 -20.76 8.57
CA LEU A 29 0.12 -22.16 8.16
C LEU A 29 -0.25 -23.08 9.32
N ILE A 30 0.23 -22.79 10.53
CA ILE A 30 -0.09 -23.56 11.75
C ILE A 30 -1.51 -23.26 12.23
N LEU A 31 -1.89 -21.97 12.31
CA LEU A 31 -3.18 -21.56 12.85
C LEU A 31 -4.35 -21.78 11.89
N SER A 32 -4.11 -21.74 10.58
CA SER A 32 -5.17 -21.82 9.57
C SER A 32 -4.73 -22.57 8.30
N PRO A 33 -4.40 -23.87 8.38
CA PRO A 33 -3.91 -24.65 7.24
C PRO A 33 -4.87 -24.63 6.03
N GLY A 34 -6.19 -24.65 6.29
CA GLY A 34 -7.23 -24.65 5.26
C GLY A 34 -7.22 -23.43 4.33
N ARG A 35 -6.71 -22.28 4.81
CA ARG A 35 -6.60 -21.07 3.99
C ARG A 35 -5.56 -21.23 2.87
N PHE A 36 -4.50 -22.01 3.09
CA PHE A 36 -3.40 -22.18 2.13
C PHE A 36 -3.53 -23.42 1.24
N GLN A 37 -4.65 -24.15 1.35
CA GLN A 37 -4.94 -25.27 0.46
C GLN A 37 -5.12 -24.77 -0.99
N PRO A 38 -4.73 -25.56 -2.01
CA PRO A 38 -4.85 -25.16 -3.42
C PRO A 38 -6.25 -24.68 -3.84
N GLY A 39 -7.31 -25.24 -3.27
CA GLY A 39 -8.69 -24.81 -3.53
C GLY A 39 -9.02 -23.40 -3.02
N SER A 40 -8.26 -22.88 -2.06
CA SER A 40 -8.47 -21.58 -1.41
C SER A 40 -7.60 -20.46 -1.99
N TRP A 41 -6.67 -20.78 -2.91
CA TRP A 41 -5.71 -19.80 -3.45
C TRP A 41 -6.39 -18.63 -4.17
N GLY A 42 -7.48 -18.88 -4.89
CA GLY A 42 -8.25 -17.82 -5.54
C GLY A 42 -8.81 -16.80 -4.53
N ALA A 43 -9.34 -17.27 -3.41
CA ALA A 43 -9.84 -16.42 -2.34
C ALA A 43 -8.70 -15.67 -1.62
N LEU A 44 -7.59 -16.35 -1.34
CA LEU A 44 -6.40 -15.72 -0.75
C LEU A 44 -5.87 -14.57 -1.60
N VAL A 45 -5.67 -14.82 -2.89
CA VAL A 45 -5.19 -13.80 -3.83
C VAL A 45 -6.20 -12.67 -3.96
N GLY A 46 -7.50 -12.98 -4.04
CA GLY A 46 -8.56 -11.99 -4.12
C GLY A 46 -8.59 -11.02 -2.93
N LEU A 47 -8.24 -11.49 -1.73
CA LEU A 47 -8.19 -10.66 -0.52
C LEU A 47 -6.87 -9.90 -0.36
N ALA A 48 -5.75 -10.50 -0.75
CA ALA A 48 -4.42 -9.89 -0.59
C ALA A 48 -4.06 -8.92 -1.73
N ALA A 49 -4.47 -9.21 -2.96
CA ALA A 49 -4.07 -8.46 -4.15
C ALA A 49 -4.40 -6.96 -4.10
N PRO A 50 -5.57 -6.50 -3.59
CA PRO A 50 -5.85 -5.07 -3.48
C PRO A 50 -4.84 -4.32 -2.62
N LEU A 51 -4.45 -4.90 -1.47
CA LEU A 51 -3.47 -4.29 -0.57
C LEU A 51 -2.07 -4.26 -1.19
N ILE A 52 -1.67 -5.37 -1.82
CA ILE A 52 -0.38 -5.47 -2.51
C ILE A 52 -0.33 -4.44 -3.65
N GLY A 53 -1.39 -4.35 -4.45
CA GLY A 53 -1.53 -3.37 -5.52
C GLY A 53 -1.46 -1.93 -5.00
N ALA A 54 -2.14 -1.62 -3.89
CA ALA A 54 -2.10 -0.31 -3.27
C ALA A 54 -0.69 0.08 -2.78
N ALA A 55 0.02 -0.85 -2.15
CA ALA A 55 1.38 -0.62 -1.68
C ALA A 55 2.36 -0.42 -2.85
N ILE A 56 2.25 -1.25 -3.89
CA ILE A 56 3.03 -1.11 -5.12
C ILE A 56 2.76 0.23 -5.80
N ALA A 57 1.49 0.63 -5.94
CA ALA A 57 1.09 1.86 -6.61
C ALA A 57 1.54 3.13 -5.87
N SER A 58 1.56 3.12 -4.53
CA SER A 58 2.01 4.27 -3.73
C SER A 58 3.54 4.41 -3.67
N THR A 59 4.29 3.34 -3.95
CA THR A 59 5.75 3.32 -3.81
C THR A 59 6.48 4.34 -4.72
N PRO A 60 6.21 4.44 -6.03
CA PRO A 60 6.93 5.38 -6.90
C PRO A 60 6.78 6.85 -6.46
N VAL A 61 5.60 7.22 -5.99
CA VAL A 61 5.34 8.61 -5.56
C VAL A 61 6.06 8.92 -4.25
N ILE A 62 6.08 7.97 -3.32
CA ILE A 62 6.86 8.08 -2.08
C ILE A 62 8.36 8.23 -2.39
N LEU A 63 8.88 7.40 -3.31
CA LEU A 63 10.29 7.45 -3.72
C LEU A 63 10.69 8.77 -4.38
N ALA A 64 9.74 9.47 -5.01
CA ALA A 64 9.99 10.76 -5.67
C ALA A 64 10.39 11.89 -4.69
N GLY A 65 10.15 11.73 -3.38
CA GLY A 65 10.79 12.54 -2.32
C GLY A 65 10.48 14.05 -2.31
N ARG A 66 9.53 14.52 -3.13
CA ARG A 66 9.18 15.96 -3.24
C ARG A 66 8.34 16.50 -2.07
N GLY A 67 8.34 15.83 -0.92
CA GLY A 67 7.58 16.25 0.27
C GLY A 67 6.05 16.08 0.19
N GLY A 68 5.52 15.51 -0.90
CA GLY A 68 4.11 15.14 -1.00
C GLY A 68 3.94 13.63 -0.90
N ILE A 69 3.43 13.15 0.24
CA ILE A 69 2.90 11.79 0.32
C ILE A 69 1.60 11.80 -0.46
N ASP A 70 1.61 11.21 -1.66
CA ASP A 70 0.40 11.03 -2.43
C ASP A 70 -0.47 9.95 -1.77
N ILE A 71 -1.53 10.39 -1.11
CA ILE A 71 -2.49 9.53 -0.40
C ILE A 71 -3.66 9.10 -1.29
N SER A 72 -3.60 9.42 -2.59
CA SER A 72 -4.68 9.23 -3.55
C SER A 72 -5.04 7.78 -3.86
N VAL A 73 -4.08 6.87 -3.76
CA VAL A 73 -4.25 5.46 -4.18
C VAL A 73 -5.44 4.82 -3.46
N GLY A 74 -5.59 5.09 -2.16
CA GLY A 74 -6.64 4.51 -1.36
C GLY A 74 -8.06 4.95 -1.77
N PRO A 75 -8.39 6.25 -1.69
CA PRO A 75 -9.68 6.75 -2.13
C PRO A 75 -9.96 6.45 -3.61
N LEU A 76 -8.94 6.48 -4.47
CA LEU A 76 -9.10 6.15 -5.89
C LEU A 76 -9.54 4.71 -6.10
N MET A 77 -8.98 3.75 -5.35
CA MET A 77 -9.43 2.35 -5.39
C MET A 77 -10.89 2.22 -4.96
N GLY A 78 -11.29 2.92 -3.89
CA GLY A 78 -12.69 2.96 -3.46
C GLY A 78 -13.62 3.54 -4.53
N PHE A 79 -13.19 4.60 -5.20
CA PHE A 79 -13.96 5.24 -6.27
C PHE A 79 -14.11 4.38 -7.52
N ILE A 80 -13.02 3.80 -7.99
CA ILE A 80 -13.04 2.89 -9.13
C ILE A 80 -13.91 1.68 -8.82
N ASN A 81 -13.84 1.14 -7.60
CA ASN A 81 -14.71 0.04 -7.18
C ASN A 81 -16.18 0.44 -7.16
N ALA A 82 -16.52 1.60 -6.59
CA ALA A 82 -17.89 2.11 -6.58
C ALA A 82 -18.42 2.34 -8.00
N LEU A 83 -17.63 2.96 -8.89
CA LEU A 83 -18.03 3.20 -10.28
C LEU A 83 -18.20 1.89 -11.06
N ALA A 84 -17.24 0.97 -10.95
CA ALA A 84 -17.29 -0.30 -11.69
C ALA A 84 -18.43 -1.20 -11.19
N ILE A 85 -18.59 -1.35 -9.87
CA ILE A 85 -19.57 -2.28 -9.31
C ILE A 85 -20.95 -1.62 -9.21
N GLN A 86 -21.06 -0.47 -8.54
CA GLN A 86 -22.37 0.12 -8.27
C GLN A 86 -23.00 0.74 -9.52
N VAL A 87 -22.22 1.47 -10.32
CA VAL A 87 -22.77 2.22 -11.46
C VAL A 87 -22.84 1.34 -12.71
N LEU A 88 -21.73 0.72 -13.10
CA LEU A 88 -21.66 -0.04 -14.37
C LEU A 88 -22.28 -1.43 -14.24
N PHE A 89 -21.85 -2.23 -13.25
CA PHE A 89 -22.32 -3.59 -13.11
C PHE A 89 -23.77 -3.67 -12.61
N LEU A 90 -24.07 -3.08 -11.45
CA LEU A 90 -25.39 -3.16 -10.82
C LEU A 90 -26.39 -2.19 -11.45
N GLY A 91 -25.98 -0.94 -11.73
CA GLY A 91 -26.86 0.09 -12.27
C GLY A 91 -27.17 -0.07 -13.75
N ALA A 92 -26.13 -0.25 -14.58
CA ALA A 92 -26.26 -0.34 -16.04
C ALA A 92 -26.29 -1.79 -16.56
N GLY A 93 -26.13 -2.80 -15.70
CA GLY A 93 -26.11 -4.21 -16.10
C GLY A 93 -24.87 -4.63 -16.91
N ILE A 94 -23.85 -3.78 -16.97
CA ILE A 94 -22.64 -4.01 -17.76
C ILE A 94 -21.70 -4.91 -16.96
N SER A 95 -21.74 -6.21 -17.26
CA SER A 95 -20.89 -7.22 -16.62
C SER A 95 -19.65 -7.60 -17.43
N SER A 96 -19.51 -7.09 -18.66
CA SER A 96 -18.39 -7.43 -19.55
C SER A 96 -17.05 -6.88 -19.01
N PRO A 97 -16.06 -7.75 -18.73
CA PRO A 97 -14.73 -7.31 -18.29
C PRO A 97 -14.04 -6.36 -19.28
N LEU A 98 -14.37 -6.49 -20.57
CA LEU A 98 -13.83 -5.67 -21.65
C LEU A 98 -14.28 -4.20 -21.56
N VAL A 99 -15.34 -3.90 -20.81
CA VAL A 99 -15.81 -2.52 -20.59
C VAL A 99 -15.38 -2.04 -19.20
N LEU A 100 -15.51 -2.90 -18.18
CA LEU A 100 -15.18 -2.55 -16.81
C LEU A 100 -13.69 -2.21 -16.62
N VAL A 101 -12.78 -3.00 -17.21
CA VAL A 101 -11.33 -2.77 -17.04
C VAL A 101 -10.88 -1.48 -17.73
N PRO A 102 -11.21 -1.21 -19.02
CA PRO A 102 -10.86 0.07 -19.64
C PRO A 102 -11.51 1.27 -18.96
N ALA A 103 -12.76 1.17 -18.49
CA ALA A 103 -13.40 2.24 -17.75
C ALA A 103 -12.66 2.56 -16.44
N ALA A 104 -12.28 1.54 -15.68
CA ALA A 104 -11.49 1.70 -14.46
C ALA A 104 -10.13 2.37 -14.73
N LEU A 105 -9.42 1.94 -15.77
CA LEU A 105 -8.14 2.53 -16.17
C LEU A 105 -8.30 3.97 -16.63
N LEU A 106 -9.33 4.28 -17.41
CA LEU A 106 -9.61 5.62 -17.91
C LEU A 106 -9.93 6.59 -16.76
N VAL A 107 -10.80 6.19 -15.84
CA VAL A 107 -11.12 7.00 -14.64
C VAL A 107 -9.87 7.22 -13.79
N GLY A 108 -9.10 6.16 -13.54
CA GLY A 108 -7.84 6.25 -12.81
C GLY A 108 -6.84 7.23 -13.46
N ALA A 109 -6.69 7.15 -14.78
CA ALA A 109 -5.82 8.03 -15.55
C ALA A 109 -6.29 9.49 -15.52
N LEU A 110 -7.61 9.74 -15.65
CA LEU A 110 -8.17 11.09 -15.62
C LEU A 110 -8.00 11.75 -14.25
N VAL A 111 -8.31 11.03 -13.16
CA VAL A 111 -8.14 11.55 -11.81
C VAL A 111 -6.66 11.73 -11.47
N GLY A 112 -5.80 10.78 -11.87
CA GLY A 112 -4.36 10.88 -11.72
C GLY A 112 -3.78 12.08 -12.48
N ALA A 113 -4.24 12.33 -13.71
CA ALA A 113 -3.84 13.49 -14.51
C ALA A 113 -4.28 14.81 -13.86
N ALA A 114 -5.50 14.87 -13.30
CA ALA A 114 -5.98 16.03 -12.56
C ALA A 114 -5.13 16.31 -11.31
N ASN A 115 -4.86 15.30 -10.48
CA ASN A 115 -3.99 15.42 -9.31
C ASN A 115 -2.57 15.84 -9.70
N GLY A 116 -2.03 15.25 -10.78
CA GLY A 116 -0.72 15.61 -11.32
C GLY A 116 -0.66 17.05 -11.83
N PHE A 117 -1.70 17.51 -12.54
CA PHE A 117 -1.83 18.90 -13.01
C PHE A 117 -1.85 19.89 -11.83
N LEU A 118 -2.66 19.61 -10.80
CA LEU A 118 -2.74 20.44 -9.59
C LEU A 118 -1.41 20.50 -8.85
N ALA A 119 -0.72 19.35 -8.73
CA ALA A 119 0.56 19.26 -8.03
C ALA A 119 1.71 19.94 -8.80
N THR A 120 1.76 19.80 -10.12
CA THR A 120 2.92 20.21 -10.92
C THR A 120 2.78 21.60 -11.54
N ILE A 121 1.60 21.94 -12.06
CA ILE A 121 1.36 23.20 -12.77
C ILE A 121 0.79 24.25 -11.83
N VAL A 122 -0.27 23.90 -11.09
CA VAL A 122 -0.90 24.81 -10.11
C VAL A 122 -0.06 24.95 -8.83
N ARG A 123 0.91 24.05 -8.62
CA ARG A 123 1.84 24.05 -7.48
C ARG A 123 1.14 23.95 -6.12
N ILE A 124 -0.01 23.27 -6.08
CA ILE A 124 -0.68 22.92 -4.83
C ILE A 124 0.09 21.74 -4.21
N GLN A 125 0.20 21.71 -2.88
CA GLN A 125 0.79 20.54 -2.21
C GLN A 125 0.01 19.26 -2.55
N PRO A 126 0.67 18.14 -2.92
CA PRO A 126 -0.01 16.91 -3.36
C PRO A 126 -1.04 16.37 -2.37
N ILE A 127 -0.78 16.46 -1.06
CA ILE A 127 -1.74 16.06 -0.02
C ILE A 127 -3.02 16.89 -0.12
N VAL A 128 -2.92 18.20 -0.33
CA VAL A 128 -4.09 19.09 -0.44
C VAL A 128 -4.86 18.81 -1.72
N ALA A 129 -4.17 18.63 -2.85
CA ALA A 129 -4.80 18.34 -4.14
C ALA A 129 -5.57 17.01 -4.11
N THR A 130 -4.94 15.98 -3.55
CA THR A 130 -5.53 14.63 -3.46
C THR A 130 -6.69 14.59 -2.47
N LEU A 131 -6.57 15.18 -1.28
CA LEU A 131 -7.70 15.30 -0.36
C LEU A 131 -8.87 16.06 -1.01
N GLY A 132 -8.60 17.17 -1.69
CA GLY A 132 -9.62 17.96 -2.36
C GLY A 132 -10.39 17.17 -3.44
N THR A 133 -9.70 16.42 -4.30
CA THR A 133 -10.35 15.67 -5.37
C THR A 133 -11.19 14.49 -4.87
N TYR A 134 -10.83 13.87 -3.75
CA TYR A 134 -11.57 12.71 -3.20
C TYR A 134 -12.67 13.06 -2.19
N LEU A 135 -12.68 14.27 -1.63
CA LEU A 135 -13.80 14.76 -0.83
C LEU A 135 -15.06 15.00 -1.67
N ILE A 136 -14.92 15.29 -2.97
CA ILE A 136 -16.05 15.52 -3.90
C ILE A 136 -17.00 14.31 -3.97
N PRO A 137 -16.51 13.09 -4.23
CA PRO A 137 -17.38 11.91 -4.24
C PRO A 137 -17.68 11.33 -2.84
N ASN A 138 -17.20 11.97 -1.76
CA ASN A 138 -17.32 11.48 -0.38
C ASN A 138 -16.80 10.04 -0.20
N ILE A 139 -15.63 9.76 -0.78
CA ILE A 139 -15.05 8.42 -0.77
C ILE A 139 -14.00 8.33 0.30
N GLY A 140 -14.25 7.44 1.26
CA GLY A 140 -13.37 7.23 2.40
C GLY A 140 -11.96 6.76 1.98
N PRO A 141 -10.97 6.91 2.88
CA PRO A 141 -9.57 6.54 2.65
C PRO A 141 -9.35 5.02 2.73
N THR A 142 -10.12 4.26 1.95
CA THR A 142 -10.02 2.81 1.87
C THR A 142 -8.61 2.46 1.44
N TYR A 143 -7.93 1.55 2.15
CA TYR A 143 -6.54 1.16 1.89
C TYR A 143 -5.43 2.22 2.12
N THR A 144 -5.71 3.51 2.35
CA THR A 144 -4.64 4.53 2.48
C THR A 144 -3.68 4.23 3.63
N LEU A 145 -4.22 4.14 4.85
CA LEU A 145 -3.40 3.97 6.05
C LEU A 145 -2.62 2.65 6.01
N ILE A 146 -3.31 1.57 5.65
CA ILE A 146 -2.76 0.22 5.63
C ILE A 146 -1.74 0.02 4.50
N ALA A 147 -1.93 0.67 3.33
CA ALA A 147 -0.95 0.62 2.25
C ALA A 147 0.33 1.39 2.59
N ILE A 148 0.23 2.58 3.19
CA ILE A 148 1.43 3.34 3.59
C ILE A 148 2.15 2.62 4.73
N ALA A 149 1.41 2.03 5.68
CA ALA A 149 2.00 1.18 6.73
C ALA A 149 2.72 -0.03 6.14
N ALA A 150 2.14 -0.69 5.15
CA ALA A 150 2.78 -1.79 4.40
C ALA A 150 4.05 -1.35 3.69
N VAL A 151 4.04 -0.20 3.00
CA VAL A 151 5.20 0.36 2.30
C VAL A 151 6.33 0.68 3.28
N ALA A 152 5.99 1.28 4.42
CA ALA A 152 6.96 1.60 5.47
C ALA A 152 7.53 0.33 6.14
N LEU A 153 6.68 -0.65 6.45
CA LEU A 153 7.08 -1.96 6.97
C LEU A 153 8.01 -2.69 6.00
N GLY A 154 7.73 -2.57 4.69
CA GLY A 154 8.55 -3.08 3.59
C GLY A 154 9.90 -2.38 3.40
N GLY A 155 10.24 -1.39 4.23
CA GLY A 155 11.54 -0.72 4.23
C GLY A 155 11.67 0.42 3.21
N VAL A 156 10.57 0.93 2.67
CA VAL A 156 10.58 2.12 1.82
C VAL A 156 10.64 3.37 2.69
N SER A 157 11.62 4.24 2.44
CA SER A 157 11.74 5.51 3.15
C SER A 157 10.61 6.45 2.74
N LEU A 158 9.81 6.88 3.73
CA LEU A 158 8.76 7.88 3.53
C LEU A 158 9.32 9.28 3.29
N ALA A 159 10.59 9.53 3.62
CA ALA A 159 11.31 10.74 3.21
C ALA A 159 11.72 10.72 1.72
N GLY A 160 11.58 9.56 1.06
CA GLY A 160 11.93 9.35 -0.34
C GLY A 160 13.37 8.88 -0.55
N GLY A 161 13.70 8.62 -1.83
CA GLY A 161 15.07 8.29 -2.27
C GLY A 161 15.61 6.90 -1.87
N ARG A 162 14.92 6.12 -1.03
CA ARG A 162 15.37 4.78 -0.60
C ARG A 162 14.19 3.79 -0.51
N GLY A 163 14.40 2.56 -0.99
CA GLY A 163 13.40 1.49 -0.97
C GLY A 163 13.11 0.94 -2.37
N GLY A 164 12.04 0.16 -2.48
CA GLY A 164 11.59 -0.37 -3.77
C GLY A 164 10.24 -1.08 -3.70
N VAL A 165 9.65 -1.28 -4.88
CA VAL A 165 8.34 -1.90 -5.05
C VAL A 165 8.27 -3.31 -4.47
N ALA A 166 9.36 -4.08 -4.58
CA ALA A 166 9.42 -5.43 -4.01
C ALA A 166 9.28 -5.44 -2.47
N GLY A 167 9.86 -4.45 -1.78
CA GLY A 167 9.69 -4.31 -0.33
C GLY A 167 8.29 -3.95 0.06
N ALA A 168 7.69 -2.99 -0.64
CA ALA A 168 6.31 -2.61 -0.44
C ALA A 168 5.34 -3.80 -0.65
N ALA A 169 5.60 -4.63 -1.66
CA ALA A 169 4.83 -5.85 -1.88
C ALA A 169 4.98 -6.85 -0.73
N ILE A 170 6.21 -7.09 -0.24
CA ILE A 170 6.47 -7.96 0.92
C ILE A 170 5.78 -7.40 2.16
N GLY A 171 5.92 -6.11 2.46
CA GLY A 171 5.27 -5.47 3.59
C GLY A 171 3.74 -5.50 3.50
N ALA A 172 3.17 -5.45 2.30
CA ALA A 172 1.72 -5.64 2.10
C ALA A 172 1.28 -7.07 2.40
N ILE A 173 2.09 -8.06 2.01
CA ILE A 173 1.85 -9.47 2.38
C ILE A 173 1.97 -9.64 3.89
N ASP A 174 2.98 -9.04 4.54
CA ASP A 174 3.14 -9.08 5.99
C ASP A 174 1.92 -8.51 6.71
N ILE A 175 1.42 -7.36 6.27
CA ILE A 175 0.22 -6.75 6.85
C ILE A 175 -1.01 -7.64 6.64
N PHE A 176 -1.18 -8.23 5.45
CA PHE A 176 -2.28 -9.17 5.18
C PHE A 176 -2.21 -10.42 6.08
N LEU A 177 -1.02 -10.99 6.25
CA LEU A 177 -0.80 -12.15 7.10
C LEU A 177 -0.99 -11.80 8.58
N LEU A 178 -0.55 -10.62 9.02
CA LEU A 178 -0.75 -10.12 10.37
C LEU A 178 -2.24 -9.91 10.64
N GLN A 179 -2.98 -9.32 9.70
CA GLN A 179 -4.43 -9.22 9.79
C GLN A 179 -5.08 -10.60 9.91
N SER A 180 -4.62 -11.56 9.12
CA SER A 180 -5.13 -12.93 9.14
C SER A 180 -4.94 -13.62 10.49
N VAL A 181 -3.81 -13.39 11.16
CA VAL A 181 -3.54 -13.92 12.51
C VAL A 181 -4.43 -13.25 13.54
N LEU A 182 -4.43 -11.91 13.58
CA LEU A 182 -5.12 -11.15 14.62
C LEU A 182 -6.65 -11.32 14.53
N THR A 183 -7.19 -11.44 13.33
CA THR A 183 -8.62 -11.76 13.14
C THR A 183 -8.97 -13.18 13.58
N THR A 184 -8.07 -14.16 13.44
CA THR A 184 -8.25 -15.51 13.99
C THR A 184 -8.35 -15.49 15.52
N PHE A 185 -7.67 -14.55 16.19
CA PHE A 185 -7.80 -14.31 17.63
C PHE A 185 -8.96 -13.38 18.01
N ASN A 186 -9.89 -13.10 17.09
CA ASN A 186 -11.04 -12.21 17.29
C ASN A 186 -10.67 -10.77 17.70
N VAL A 187 -9.48 -10.28 17.31
CA VAL A 187 -9.11 -8.87 17.49
C VAL A 187 -9.96 -8.00 16.56
N SER A 188 -10.54 -6.93 17.12
CA SER A 188 -11.42 -6.05 16.35
C SER A 188 -10.66 -5.25 15.28
N THR A 189 -11.36 -4.93 14.19
CA THR A 189 -10.82 -4.11 13.08
C THR A 189 -10.40 -2.71 13.53
N PHE A 190 -11.05 -2.16 14.56
CA PHE A 190 -10.67 -0.90 15.17
C PHE A 190 -9.27 -0.97 15.80
N VAL A 191 -8.98 -2.02 16.57
CA VAL A 191 -7.65 -2.23 17.18
C VAL A 191 -6.59 -2.45 16.10
N LEU A 192 -6.94 -3.14 15.01
CA LEU A 192 -6.05 -3.28 13.86
C LEU A 192 -5.68 -1.95 13.21
N GLN A 193 -6.64 -1.03 13.05
CA GLN A 193 -6.36 0.30 12.51
C GLN A 193 -5.41 1.10 13.40
N ILE A 194 -5.59 1.01 14.73
CA ILE A 194 -4.65 1.60 15.70
C ILE A 194 -3.26 0.98 15.54
N ALA A 195 -3.18 -0.35 15.41
CA ALA A 195 -1.91 -1.05 15.22
C ALA A 195 -1.19 -0.61 13.94
N TYR A 196 -1.89 -0.48 12.81
CA TYR A 196 -1.30 0.01 11.56
C TYR A 196 -0.78 1.45 11.68
N GLY A 197 -1.53 2.32 12.38
CA GLY A 197 -1.09 3.67 12.70
C GLY A 197 0.18 3.68 13.56
N ALA A 198 0.23 2.85 14.60
CA ALA A 198 1.41 2.70 15.45
C ALA A 198 2.64 2.18 14.68
N ILE A 199 2.45 1.15 13.84
CA ILE A 199 3.51 0.61 12.97
C ILE A 199 4.05 1.71 12.06
N LEU A 200 3.17 2.49 11.42
CA LEU A 200 3.57 3.59 10.55
C LEU A 200 4.38 4.66 11.30
N VAL A 201 3.92 5.09 12.47
CA VAL A 201 4.64 6.09 13.28
C VAL A 201 6.02 5.56 13.69
N LEU A 202 6.11 4.33 14.19
CA LEU A 202 7.37 3.72 14.57
C LEU A 202 8.32 3.59 13.37
N ALA A 203 7.82 3.14 12.22
CA ALA A 203 8.63 3.03 11.01
C ALA A 203 9.19 4.39 10.56
N VAL A 204 8.38 5.45 10.60
CA VAL A 204 8.82 6.83 10.31
C VAL A 204 9.87 7.29 11.32
N MET A 205 9.64 7.08 12.62
CA MET A 205 10.58 7.48 13.67
C MET A 205 11.94 6.79 13.53
N LEU A 206 11.94 5.48 13.26
CA LEU A 206 13.17 4.72 13.04
C LEU A 206 13.90 5.20 11.79
N THR A 207 13.17 5.45 10.71
CA THR A 207 13.75 5.99 9.45
C THR A 207 14.38 7.37 9.69
N ALA A 208 13.68 8.26 10.39
CA ALA A 208 14.16 9.60 10.72
C ALA A 208 15.38 9.57 11.65
N LEU A 209 15.42 8.64 12.62
CA LEU A 209 16.56 8.46 13.51
C LEU A 209 17.80 7.97 12.75
N GLN A 210 17.64 6.97 11.89
CA GLN A 210 18.72 6.45 11.04
C GLN A 210 19.32 7.54 10.16
N GLU A 211 18.48 8.41 9.58
CA GLU A 211 18.94 9.55 8.77
C GLU A 211 19.73 10.57 9.60
N ARG A 212 19.26 10.91 10.81
CA ARG A 212 19.99 11.82 11.72
C ARG A 212 21.34 11.27 12.18
N LEU A 213 21.43 9.96 12.41
CA LEU A 213 22.70 9.32 12.79
C LEU A 213 23.67 9.29 11.61
N ALA A 214 23.18 9.06 10.39
CA ALA A 214 24.00 9.07 9.18
C ALA A 214 24.54 10.47 8.81
N THR A 215 23.78 11.53 9.08
CA THR A 215 24.23 12.92 8.84
C THR A 215 25.21 13.43 9.88
N ARG A 216 25.17 12.93 11.12
CA ARG A 216 26.15 13.25 12.18
C ARG A 216 27.52 12.60 11.98
N GLY A 217 27.63 11.58 11.12
CA GLY A 217 28.89 10.90 10.81
C GLY A 217 29.67 11.49 9.64
N ARG A 218 29.27 12.65 9.11
CA ARG A 218 29.93 13.42 8.06
C ARG A 218 30.35 14.77 8.62
#